data_AF-A0A1W9GDA6-F1
#
_entry.id   AF-A0A1W9GDA6-F1
#
_cell.length_a   1.000
_cell.length_b   1.000
_cell.length_c   1.000
_cell.angle_alpha   90.00
_cell.angle_beta   90.00
_cell.angle_gamma   90.00
#
_symmetry.space_group_name_H-M   'P 1'
#
loop_
_entity.id
_entity.type
_entity.pdbx_description
1 polymer ?
#
loop_
_entity_poly.entity_id
_entity_poly.type
_entity_poly.pdbx_seq_one_letter_code
_entity_poly.pdbx_strand_id
1 'polypeptide(L)'
;MERAPMFLRGMVRRLAEKKARELGYEQITEEILEQFKGQMMGRLGGEAGMASAAEEMAQGRLPWTAAAKERLETVPEFMRGMIKQIAEEVAKERGHLEVNVELFEKVEALGDFHEETGPPMEWTDDAAALLQDKLKQSPPIALEFVTDMLKRDTEDLARAKRLTRIDAAVLQDLWEAPQERIAWTDEAWKRLQTSPDFVRSGIRKAAERRARKLGLKEIDSGHLTTFRNQAMMKAVKRIRSFGYQELTFDAFDTALQKTKRLQGNDQAEKRLQEIRGHFADPLTKKPEGGTLGAELMDRFRRYLKGEGTL
;
A
#
# COMPACT_ATOMS: atom_id res chain seq x y z
N MET A 1 26.04 -19.70 -19.84
CA MET A 1 24.77 -18.97 -20.10
C MET A 1 23.80 -19.68 -21.05
N GLU A 2 24.17 -20.82 -21.66
CA GLU A 2 23.32 -21.50 -22.66
C GLU A 2 22.14 -22.30 -22.07
N ARG A 3 22.16 -22.63 -20.77
CA ARG A 3 21.13 -23.44 -20.10
C ARG A 3 19.82 -22.72 -19.78
N ALA A 4 19.75 -21.40 -19.96
CA ALA A 4 18.52 -20.63 -19.77
C ALA A 4 17.83 -20.37 -21.11
N PRO A 5 16.49 -20.56 -21.21
CA PRO A 5 15.73 -20.18 -22.41
C PRO A 5 16.03 -18.73 -22.82
N MET A 6 16.19 -18.46 -24.13
CA MET A 6 16.71 -17.18 -24.63
C MET A 6 15.99 -15.95 -24.08
N PHE A 7 14.67 -16.04 -23.89
CA PHE A 7 13.84 -14.93 -23.41
C PHE A 7 14.03 -14.62 -21.91
N LEU A 8 14.54 -15.56 -21.11
CA LEU A 8 14.86 -15.36 -19.69
C LEU A 8 16.26 -14.79 -19.46
N ARG A 9 17.16 -14.89 -20.46
CA ARG A 9 18.57 -14.49 -20.30
C ARG A 9 18.74 -13.02 -19.94
N GLY A 10 17.94 -12.13 -20.52
CA GLY A 10 18.02 -10.69 -20.25
C GLY A 10 17.51 -10.29 -18.86
N MET A 11 16.57 -11.06 -18.29
CA MET A 11 16.06 -10.86 -16.94
C MET A 11 17.02 -11.46 -15.91
N VAL A 12 17.40 -12.72 -16.12
CA VAL A 12 18.38 -13.45 -15.28
C VAL A 12 19.71 -12.71 -15.23
N ARG A 13 20.17 -12.12 -16.35
CA ARG A 13 21.38 -11.30 -16.40
C ARG A 13 21.29 -10.06 -15.53
N ARG A 14 20.25 -9.21 -15.71
CA ARG A 14 20.06 -7.98 -14.91
C ARG A 14 19.95 -8.29 -13.41
N LEU A 15 19.28 -9.38 -13.08
CA LEU A 15 19.08 -9.86 -11.72
C LEU A 15 20.37 -10.42 -11.10
N ALA A 16 21.13 -11.22 -11.85
CA ALA A 16 22.44 -11.73 -11.41
C ALA A 16 23.46 -10.59 -11.24
N GLU A 17 23.48 -9.61 -12.14
CA GLU A 17 24.32 -8.40 -12.04
C GLU A 17 24.00 -7.58 -10.78
N LYS A 18 22.71 -7.40 -10.44
CA LYS A 18 22.31 -6.69 -9.21
C LYS A 18 22.69 -7.45 -7.94
N LYS A 19 22.43 -8.76 -7.90
CA LYS A 19 22.76 -9.60 -6.72
C LYS A 19 24.26 -9.77 -6.52
N ALA A 20 25.03 -9.86 -7.60
CA ALA A 20 26.49 -9.84 -7.55
C ALA A 20 26.99 -8.53 -6.93
N ARG A 21 26.42 -7.39 -7.34
CA ARG A 21 26.74 -6.09 -6.75
C ARG A 21 26.37 -5.99 -5.26
N GLU A 22 25.22 -6.53 -4.85
CA GLU A 22 24.79 -6.53 -3.44
C GLU A 22 25.68 -7.40 -2.54
N LEU A 23 26.15 -8.54 -3.05
CA LEU A 23 27.02 -9.46 -2.33
C LEU A 23 28.52 -9.09 -2.45
N GLY A 24 28.84 -7.98 -3.12
CA GLY A 24 30.21 -7.50 -3.30
C GLY A 24 31.04 -8.30 -4.30
N TYR A 25 30.42 -9.10 -5.17
CA TYR A 25 31.12 -9.82 -6.23
C TYR A 25 31.43 -8.88 -7.40
N GLU A 26 32.71 -8.72 -7.71
CA GLU A 26 33.18 -7.94 -8.87
C GLU A 26 32.95 -8.66 -10.20
N GLN A 27 32.87 -10.00 -10.19
CA GLN A 27 32.68 -10.84 -11.37
C GLN A 27 31.70 -11.98 -11.08
N ILE A 28 30.85 -12.29 -12.06
CA ILE A 28 29.92 -13.44 -12.00
C ILE A 28 30.60 -14.64 -12.65
N THR A 29 31.13 -15.55 -11.84
CA THR A 29 31.73 -16.81 -12.31
C THR A 29 30.69 -17.92 -12.44
N GLU A 30 31.04 -19.00 -13.14
CA GLU A 30 30.18 -20.19 -13.26
C GLU A 30 29.91 -20.84 -11.91
N GLU A 31 30.89 -20.83 -11.01
CA GLU A 31 30.78 -21.34 -9.63
C GLU A 31 29.77 -20.54 -8.80
N ILE A 32 29.77 -19.21 -8.92
CA ILE A 32 28.77 -18.34 -8.27
C ILE A 32 27.36 -18.63 -8.80
N LEU A 33 27.22 -18.86 -10.11
CA LEU A 33 25.94 -19.21 -10.72
C LEU A 33 25.43 -20.59 -10.28
N GLU A 34 26.31 -21.59 -10.15
CA GLU A 34 25.93 -22.91 -9.65
C GLU A 34 25.58 -22.89 -8.16
N GLN A 35 26.29 -22.08 -7.35
CA GLN A 35 25.94 -21.84 -5.96
C GLN A 35 24.56 -21.19 -5.83
N PHE A 36 24.26 -20.17 -6.65
CA PHE A 36 22.93 -19.56 -6.69
C PHE A 36 21.85 -20.57 -7.10
N LYS A 37 22.12 -21.43 -8.08
CA LYS A 37 21.20 -22.48 -8.53
C LYS A 37 20.95 -23.53 -7.45
N GLY A 38 21.98 -24.01 -6.75
CA GLY A 38 21.84 -24.96 -5.64
C GLY A 38 21.04 -24.38 -4.47
N GLN A 39 21.29 -23.12 -4.13
CA GLN A 39 20.53 -22.40 -3.11
C GLN A 39 19.05 -22.24 -3.50
N MET A 40 18.75 -21.97 -4.78
CA MET A 40 17.37 -21.88 -5.28
C MET A 40 16.66 -23.23 -5.32
N MET A 41 17.34 -24.32 -5.72
CA MET A 41 16.78 -25.69 -5.69
C MET A 41 16.31 -26.10 -4.29
N GLY A 42 17.10 -25.81 -3.24
CA GLY A 42 16.70 -26.11 -1.86
C GLY A 42 15.50 -25.29 -1.37
N ARG A 43 15.40 -24.02 -1.79
CA ARG A 43 14.35 -23.08 -1.32
C ARG A 43 13.01 -23.20 -2.06
N LEU A 44 13.05 -23.61 -3.33
CA LEU A 44 11.87 -23.72 -4.19
C LEU A 44 11.22 -25.11 -4.17
N GLY A 45 11.80 -26.08 -3.43
CA GLY A 45 11.22 -27.42 -3.29
C GLY A 45 11.76 -28.45 -4.28
N GLY A 46 13.06 -28.37 -4.62
CA GLY A 46 13.74 -29.32 -5.50
C GLY A 46 13.51 -29.06 -6.99
N GLU A 47 13.75 -30.09 -7.82
CA GLU A 47 13.67 -29.99 -9.29
C GLU A 47 12.27 -29.63 -9.80
N ALA A 48 11.21 -30.19 -9.20
CA ALA A 48 9.83 -29.84 -9.53
C ALA A 48 9.52 -28.36 -9.22
N GLY A 49 10.05 -27.87 -8.09
CA GLY A 49 9.99 -26.46 -7.70
C GLY A 49 10.69 -25.53 -8.68
N MET A 50 11.85 -25.94 -9.19
CA MET A 50 12.60 -25.20 -10.21
C MET A 50 11.90 -25.17 -11.57
N ALA A 51 11.26 -26.26 -11.99
CA ALA A 51 10.49 -26.30 -13.22
C ALA A 51 9.30 -25.33 -13.16
N SER A 52 8.54 -25.35 -12.06
CA SER A 52 7.45 -24.40 -11.82
C SER A 52 7.95 -22.95 -11.72
N ALA A 53 9.08 -22.71 -11.06
CA ALA A 53 9.70 -21.40 -10.98
C ALA A 53 10.14 -20.87 -12.35
N ALA A 54 10.71 -21.72 -13.19
CA ALA A 54 11.08 -21.35 -14.56
C ALA A 54 9.86 -20.97 -15.40
N GLU A 55 8.72 -21.64 -15.19
CA GLU A 55 7.46 -21.33 -15.86
C GLU A 55 6.83 -20.02 -15.35
N GLU A 56 6.84 -19.77 -14.03
CA GLU A 56 6.40 -18.47 -13.46
C GLU A 56 7.28 -17.32 -13.94
N MET A 57 8.61 -17.50 -13.95
CA MET A 57 9.55 -16.53 -14.50
C MET A 57 9.32 -16.31 -16.00
N ALA A 58 8.95 -17.36 -16.73
CA ALA A 58 8.64 -17.26 -18.14
C ALA A 58 7.39 -16.40 -18.42
N GLN A 59 6.44 -16.41 -17.48
CA GLN A 59 5.26 -15.56 -17.47
C GLN A 59 5.51 -14.17 -16.85
N GLY A 60 6.77 -13.83 -16.52
CA GLY A 60 7.14 -12.54 -15.92
C GLY A 60 6.76 -12.38 -14.44
N ARG A 61 6.43 -13.49 -13.76
CA ARG A 61 6.16 -13.56 -12.31
C ARG A 61 7.42 -13.97 -11.56
N LEU A 62 7.48 -13.64 -10.28
CA LEU A 62 8.60 -14.06 -9.44
C LEU A 62 8.25 -15.37 -8.74
N PRO A 63 9.18 -16.34 -8.69
CA PRO A 63 8.94 -17.59 -8.02
C PRO A 63 8.81 -17.40 -6.51
N TRP A 64 7.99 -18.22 -5.87
CA TRP A 64 7.78 -18.20 -4.42
C TRP A 64 8.38 -19.44 -3.76
N THR A 65 9.12 -19.23 -2.66
CA THR A 65 9.61 -20.34 -1.83
C THR A 65 8.45 -21.08 -1.17
N ALA A 66 8.64 -22.36 -0.84
CA ALA A 66 7.62 -23.17 -0.18
C ALA A 66 7.13 -22.52 1.14
N ALA A 67 8.05 -22.04 1.96
CA ALA A 67 7.74 -21.35 3.22
C ALA A 67 6.93 -20.06 3.02
N ALA A 68 7.23 -19.27 1.97
CA ALA A 68 6.45 -18.06 1.66
C ALA A 68 5.03 -18.41 1.18
N LYS A 69 4.87 -19.49 0.40
CA LYS A 69 3.55 -19.98 -0.03
C LYS A 69 2.73 -20.44 1.18
N GLU A 70 3.29 -21.25 2.06
CA GLU A 70 2.63 -21.71 3.28
C GLU A 70 2.19 -20.53 4.17
N ARG A 71 3.04 -19.51 4.30
CA ARG A 71 2.68 -18.30 5.04
C ARG A 71 1.55 -17.50 4.36
N LEU A 72 1.55 -17.41 3.03
CA LEU A 72 0.45 -16.81 2.27
C LEU A 72 -0.87 -17.56 2.49
N GLU A 73 -0.85 -18.88 2.65
CA GLU A 73 -2.06 -19.68 2.92
C GLU A 73 -2.72 -19.34 4.27
N THR A 74 -1.96 -18.79 5.24
CA THR A 74 -2.53 -18.29 6.51
C THR A 74 -3.36 -17.01 6.33
N VAL A 75 -3.21 -16.33 5.20
CA VAL A 75 -3.99 -15.14 4.87
C VAL A 75 -5.35 -15.57 4.32
N PRO A 76 -6.45 -14.90 4.73
CA PRO A 76 -7.76 -15.05 4.09
C PRO A 76 -7.70 -15.00 2.55
N GLU A 77 -8.40 -15.93 1.90
CA GLU A 77 -8.27 -16.20 0.45
C GLU A 77 -8.43 -14.94 -0.41
N PHE A 78 -9.43 -14.11 -0.10
CA PHE A 78 -9.71 -12.89 -0.85
C PHE A 78 -8.55 -11.88 -0.85
N MET A 79 -7.69 -11.90 0.18
CA MET A 79 -6.51 -11.01 0.27
C MET A 79 -5.27 -11.63 -0.38
N ARG A 80 -5.21 -12.95 -0.56
CA ARG A 80 -3.98 -13.64 -1.01
C ARG A 80 -3.48 -13.12 -2.36
N GLY A 81 -4.36 -12.96 -3.34
CA GLY A 81 -3.96 -12.46 -4.68
C GLY A 81 -3.36 -11.05 -4.61
N MET A 82 -3.95 -10.19 -3.78
CA MET A 82 -3.44 -8.83 -3.56
C MET A 82 -2.10 -8.83 -2.82
N ILE A 83 -1.96 -9.59 -1.74
CA ILE A 83 -0.69 -9.68 -1.00
C ILE A 83 0.40 -10.31 -1.88
N LYS A 84 0.05 -11.30 -2.70
CA LYS A 84 0.94 -11.89 -3.71
C LYS A 84 1.48 -10.80 -4.64
N GLN A 85 0.60 -9.99 -5.21
CA GLN A 85 0.99 -8.89 -6.08
C GLN A 85 1.91 -7.88 -5.36
N ILE A 86 1.56 -7.45 -4.14
CA ILE A 86 2.38 -6.52 -3.35
C ILE A 86 3.77 -7.10 -3.10
N ALA A 87 3.85 -8.38 -2.73
CA ALA A 87 5.11 -9.04 -2.46
C ALA A 87 5.99 -9.15 -3.73
N GLU A 88 5.39 -9.46 -4.88
CA GLU A 88 6.10 -9.47 -6.15
C GLU A 88 6.58 -8.08 -6.59
N GLU A 89 5.78 -7.03 -6.37
CA GLU A 89 6.19 -5.66 -6.68
C GLU A 89 7.35 -5.22 -5.78
N VAL A 90 7.27 -5.48 -4.47
CA VAL A 90 8.34 -5.18 -3.51
C VAL A 90 9.60 -5.99 -3.85
N ALA A 91 9.43 -7.25 -4.26
CA ALA A 91 10.52 -8.08 -4.74
C ALA A 91 11.19 -7.46 -5.97
N LYS A 92 10.42 -7.06 -6.98
CA LYS A 92 10.90 -6.44 -8.22
C LYS A 92 11.63 -5.12 -7.95
N GLU A 93 11.03 -4.25 -7.14
CA GLU A 93 11.61 -2.96 -6.72
C GLU A 93 12.95 -3.15 -6.03
N ARG A 94 13.01 -4.09 -5.07
CA ARG A 94 14.23 -4.39 -4.31
C ARG A 94 15.21 -5.30 -5.05
N GLY A 95 14.83 -5.88 -6.18
CA GLY A 95 15.68 -6.75 -7.00
C GLY A 95 15.82 -8.19 -6.49
N HIS A 96 14.87 -8.66 -5.69
CA HIS A 96 14.82 -10.05 -5.24
C HIS A 96 14.46 -10.99 -6.40
N LEU A 97 15.07 -12.18 -6.40
CA LEU A 97 14.88 -13.23 -7.43
C LEU A 97 13.66 -14.10 -7.18
N GLU A 98 13.16 -14.07 -5.95
CA GLU A 98 12.09 -14.90 -5.44
C GLU A 98 11.38 -14.16 -4.32
N VAL A 99 10.13 -14.52 -4.06
CA VAL A 99 9.46 -14.16 -2.82
C VAL A 99 9.75 -15.25 -1.79
N ASN A 100 10.66 -14.94 -0.88
CA ASN A 100 10.99 -15.78 0.27
C ASN A 100 10.27 -15.32 1.54
N VAL A 101 10.34 -16.12 2.60
CA VAL A 101 9.65 -15.83 3.87
C VAL A 101 10.11 -14.49 4.48
N GLU A 102 11.41 -14.18 4.43
CA GLU A 102 11.96 -12.91 4.95
C GLU A 102 11.41 -11.68 4.20
N LEU A 103 11.31 -11.78 2.87
CA LEU A 103 10.70 -10.73 2.06
C LEU A 103 9.21 -10.60 2.39
N PHE A 104 8.53 -11.73 2.52
CA PHE A 104 7.11 -11.75 2.86
C PHE A 104 6.84 -11.11 4.23
N GLU A 105 7.69 -11.37 5.23
CA GLU A 105 7.63 -10.69 6.53
C GLU A 105 7.83 -9.17 6.41
N LYS A 106 8.78 -8.73 5.58
CA LYS A 106 8.96 -7.30 5.28
C LYS A 106 7.73 -6.69 4.60
N VAL A 107 7.04 -7.45 3.75
CA VAL A 107 5.77 -7.04 3.12
C VAL A 107 4.67 -6.92 4.18
N GLU A 108 4.55 -7.89 5.08
CA GLU A 108 3.62 -7.80 6.22
C GLU A 108 3.92 -6.58 7.10
N ALA A 109 5.20 -6.28 7.33
CA ALA A 109 5.64 -5.12 8.11
C ALA A 109 5.31 -3.77 7.44
N LEU A 110 5.03 -3.71 6.13
CA LEU A 110 4.53 -2.48 5.50
C LEU A 110 3.21 -2.01 6.13
N GLY A 111 2.42 -2.93 6.69
CA GLY A 111 1.20 -2.60 7.42
C GLY A 111 1.44 -2.05 8.82
N ASP A 112 2.64 -2.28 9.38
CA ASP A 112 3.11 -1.68 10.65
C ASP A 112 3.75 -0.32 10.42
N PHE A 113 3.60 0.27 9.22
CA PHE A 113 3.99 1.65 9.02
C PHE A 113 3.15 2.55 9.94
N HIS A 114 3.68 2.73 11.15
CA HIS A 114 3.39 3.82 12.04
C HIS A 114 4.11 5.01 11.44
N GLU A 115 3.33 6.03 11.04
CA GLU A 115 3.93 7.36 11.01
C GLU A 115 4.53 7.56 12.39
N GLU A 116 5.85 7.78 12.47
CA GLU A 116 6.53 8.10 13.73
C GLU A 116 5.90 9.38 14.28
N THR A 117 4.84 9.22 15.04
CA THR A 117 4.27 10.29 15.84
C THR A 117 5.18 10.41 17.03
N GLY A 118 5.92 11.52 17.10
CA GLY A 118 6.63 11.86 18.33
C GLY A 118 5.67 11.94 19.52
N PRO A 119 6.18 12.00 20.75
CA PRO A 119 5.34 12.16 21.93
C PRO A 119 4.41 13.37 21.75
N PRO A 120 3.14 13.30 22.22
CA PRO A 120 2.22 14.43 22.16
C PRO A 120 2.88 15.69 22.70
N MET A 121 2.69 16.82 22.01
CA MET A 121 3.26 18.09 22.44
C MET A 121 2.36 18.74 23.49
N GLU A 122 2.93 19.67 24.26
CA GLU A 122 2.13 20.54 25.12
C GLU A 122 1.40 21.59 24.26
N TRP A 123 0.09 21.71 24.44
CA TRP A 123 -0.75 22.73 23.82
C TRP A 123 -1.24 23.70 24.90
N THR A 124 -1.16 25.00 24.65
CA THR A 124 -1.76 26.00 25.54
C THR A 124 -3.27 26.05 25.37
N ASP A 125 -3.98 26.56 26.38
CA ASP A 125 -5.43 26.74 26.33
C ASP A 125 -5.86 27.62 25.14
N ASP A 126 -5.10 28.68 24.84
CA ASP A 126 -5.37 29.56 23.70
C ASP A 126 -5.19 28.84 22.35
N ALA A 127 -4.16 27.98 22.21
CA ALA A 127 -3.98 27.16 21.02
C ALA A 127 -5.11 26.13 20.87
N ALA A 128 -5.55 25.53 21.98
CA ALA A 128 -6.68 24.61 21.98
C ALA A 128 -7.98 25.33 21.56
N ALA A 129 -8.21 26.57 21.99
CA ALA A 129 -9.36 27.38 21.60
C ALA A 129 -9.36 27.69 20.09
N LEU A 130 -8.22 28.06 19.51
CA LEU A 130 -8.07 28.26 18.06
C LEU A 130 -8.33 26.97 17.27
N LEU A 131 -7.88 25.82 17.78
CA LEU A 131 -8.18 24.53 17.18
C LEU A 131 -9.68 24.24 17.18
N GLN A 132 -10.36 24.47 18.31
CA GLN A 132 -11.82 24.31 18.41
C GLN A 132 -12.57 25.24 17.46
N ASP A 133 -12.11 26.48 17.29
CA ASP A 133 -12.73 27.42 16.35
C ASP A 133 -12.67 26.91 14.91
N LYS A 134 -11.52 26.39 14.46
CA LYS A 134 -11.39 25.77 13.13
C LYS A 134 -12.26 24.53 12.97
N LEU A 135 -12.48 23.78 14.04
CA LEU A 135 -13.33 22.58 14.03
C LEU A 135 -14.81 22.90 13.90
N LYS A 136 -15.28 24.13 14.20
CA LYS A 136 -16.68 24.53 13.99
C LYS A 136 -17.14 24.38 12.53
N GLN A 137 -16.21 24.45 11.59
CA GLN A 137 -16.47 24.25 10.16
C GLN A 137 -16.50 22.76 9.76
N SER A 138 -16.14 21.86 10.68
CA SER A 138 -16.09 20.42 10.43
C SER A 138 -17.41 19.74 10.78
N PRO A 139 -17.90 18.77 9.99
CA PRO A 139 -19.07 17.99 10.33
C PRO A 139 -18.88 17.27 11.69
N PRO A 140 -19.91 17.21 12.57
CA PRO A 140 -19.80 16.61 13.91
C PRO A 140 -19.23 15.18 13.90
N ILE A 141 -19.59 14.39 12.90
CA ILE A 141 -19.13 12.99 12.78
C ILE A 141 -17.65 12.84 12.38
N ALA A 142 -17.08 13.86 11.74
CA ALA A 142 -15.66 13.89 11.40
C ALA A 142 -14.84 14.61 12.47
N LEU A 143 -15.47 15.18 13.50
CA LEU A 143 -14.82 16.11 14.41
C LEU A 143 -13.65 15.46 15.15
N GLU A 144 -13.82 14.27 15.71
CA GLU A 144 -12.74 13.52 16.36
C GLU A 144 -11.59 13.22 15.37
N PHE A 145 -11.91 12.74 14.16
CA PHE A 145 -10.93 12.45 13.13
C PHE A 145 -10.14 13.69 12.70
N VAL A 146 -10.85 14.79 12.40
CA VAL A 146 -10.25 16.06 11.98
C VAL A 146 -9.45 16.67 13.12
N THR A 147 -9.91 16.55 14.37
CA THR A 147 -9.16 16.98 15.56
C THR A 147 -7.83 16.26 15.63
N ASP A 148 -7.84 14.93 15.62
CA ASP A 148 -6.61 14.13 15.70
C ASP A 148 -5.70 14.38 14.50
N MET A 149 -6.28 14.57 13.32
CA MET A 149 -5.55 14.87 12.10
C MET A 149 -4.83 16.22 12.22
N LEU A 150 -5.56 17.27 12.58
CA LEU A 150 -5.02 18.63 12.70
C LEU A 150 -3.98 18.73 13.82
N LYS A 151 -4.22 18.08 14.97
CA LYS A 151 -3.23 18.01 16.05
C LYS A 151 -1.94 17.37 15.56
N ARG A 152 -2.02 16.16 14.99
CA ARG A 152 -0.84 15.45 14.49
C ARG A 152 -0.08 16.25 13.43
N ASP A 153 -0.79 16.80 12.43
CA ASP A 153 -0.13 17.59 11.39
C ASP A 153 0.53 18.85 11.95
N THR A 154 -0.10 19.50 12.94
CA THR A 154 0.48 20.67 13.60
C THR A 154 1.74 20.29 14.39
N GLU A 155 1.69 19.22 15.18
CA GLU A 155 2.84 18.75 15.93
C GLU A 155 3.99 18.30 15.01
N ASP A 156 3.69 17.63 13.90
CA ASP A 156 4.69 17.22 12.90
C ASP A 156 5.40 18.45 12.30
N LEU A 157 4.65 19.49 11.97
CA LEU A 157 5.21 20.76 11.48
C LEU A 157 6.04 21.47 12.56
N ALA A 158 5.56 21.48 13.81
CA ALA A 158 6.27 22.05 14.94
C ALA A 158 7.59 21.31 15.20
N ARG A 159 7.60 19.97 15.15
CA ARG A 159 8.80 19.14 15.26
C ARG A 159 9.80 19.45 14.15
N ALA A 160 9.33 19.61 12.91
CA ALA A 160 10.19 19.98 11.79
C ALA A 160 10.86 21.35 12.00
N LYS A 161 10.19 22.28 12.69
CA LYS A 161 10.74 23.57 13.13
C LYS A 161 11.48 23.52 14.48
N ARG A 162 11.69 22.32 15.07
CA ARG A 162 12.31 22.09 16.38
C ARG A 162 11.60 22.79 17.56
N LEU A 163 10.30 23.03 17.42
CA LEU A 163 9.46 23.54 18.49
C LEU A 163 9.04 22.39 19.41
N THR A 164 8.87 22.67 20.70
CA THR A 164 8.49 21.68 21.73
C THR A 164 7.12 21.95 22.34
N ARG A 165 6.50 23.08 22.02
CA ARG A 165 5.23 23.57 22.56
C ARG A 165 4.41 24.24 21.47
N ILE A 166 3.10 24.05 21.51
CA ILE A 166 2.13 24.69 20.61
C ILE A 166 1.38 25.77 21.38
N ASP A 167 1.78 27.02 21.20
CA ASP A 167 1.00 28.19 21.63
C ASP A 167 0.18 28.76 20.46
N ALA A 168 -0.64 29.78 20.75
CA ALA A 168 -1.51 30.40 19.76
C ALA A 168 -0.75 31.01 18.57
N ALA A 169 0.40 31.64 18.83
CA ALA A 169 1.22 32.26 17.79
C ALA A 169 1.88 31.20 16.89
N VAL A 170 2.41 30.13 17.49
CA VAL A 170 2.94 28.97 16.77
C VAL A 170 1.86 28.32 15.92
N LEU A 171 0.67 28.07 16.48
CA LEU A 171 -0.43 27.45 15.74
C LEU A 171 -0.83 28.29 14.52
N GLN A 172 -0.96 29.60 14.70
CA GLN A 172 -1.30 30.52 13.63
C GLN A 172 -0.22 30.56 12.55
N ASP A 173 1.06 30.73 12.92
CA ASP A 173 2.19 30.69 11.98
C ASP A 173 2.22 29.39 11.17
N LEU A 174 2.04 28.24 11.83
CA LEU A 174 2.05 26.94 11.16
C LEU A 174 0.88 26.76 10.19
N TRP A 175 -0.28 27.33 10.47
CA TRP A 175 -1.48 27.18 9.64
C TRP A 175 -1.58 28.20 8.51
N GLU A 176 -1.01 29.39 8.69
CA GLU A 176 -0.93 30.42 7.66
C GLU A 176 0.27 30.22 6.73
N ALA A 177 1.30 29.52 7.18
CA ALA A 177 2.47 29.21 6.35
C ALA A 177 2.04 28.49 5.05
N PRO A 178 2.49 28.96 3.89
CA PRO A 178 2.18 28.32 2.63
C PRO A 178 2.78 26.91 2.63
N GLN A 179 1.93 25.91 2.38
CA GLN A 179 2.41 24.54 2.25
C GLN A 179 3.28 24.40 1.01
N GLU A 180 4.38 23.68 1.16
CA GLU A 180 5.23 23.34 0.04
C GLU A 180 4.43 22.57 -1.02
N ARG A 181 4.53 23.02 -2.28
CA ARG A 181 3.88 22.37 -3.41
C ARG A 181 4.67 21.12 -3.77
N ILE A 182 3.95 20.02 -3.93
CA ILE A 182 4.50 18.76 -4.41
C ILE A 182 4.24 18.66 -5.91
N ALA A 183 5.31 18.54 -6.69
CA ALA A 183 5.22 18.28 -8.13
C ALA A 183 4.74 16.85 -8.39
N TRP A 184 4.21 16.61 -9.59
CA TRP A 184 3.81 15.28 -10.05
C TRP A 184 4.42 15.06 -11.42
N THR A 185 5.06 13.91 -11.60
CA THR A 185 5.44 13.46 -12.94
C THR A 185 4.19 13.23 -13.80
N ASP A 186 4.32 13.38 -15.12
CA ASP A 186 3.21 13.14 -16.06
C ASP A 186 2.64 11.73 -15.93
N GLU A 187 3.49 10.73 -15.70
CA GLU A 187 3.08 9.34 -15.51
C GLU A 187 2.26 9.17 -14.23
N ALA A 188 2.73 9.71 -13.10
CA ALA A 188 2.01 9.64 -11.83
C ALA A 188 0.67 10.37 -11.90
N TRP A 189 0.63 11.52 -12.58
CA TRP A 189 -0.60 12.28 -12.80
C TRP A 189 -1.61 11.48 -13.62
N LYS A 190 -1.18 10.90 -14.75
CA LYS A 190 -2.04 10.03 -15.57
C LYS A 190 -2.59 8.84 -14.77
N ARG A 191 -1.75 8.19 -13.94
CA ARG A 191 -2.18 7.11 -13.04
C ARG A 191 -3.23 7.57 -12.02
N LEU A 192 -3.11 8.77 -11.48
CA LEU A 192 -4.15 9.31 -10.59
C LEU A 192 -5.49 9.51 -11.34
N GLN A 193 -5.46 9.90 -12.61
CA GLN A 193 -6.67 10.10 -13.41
C GLN A 193 -7.44 8.80 -13.68
N THR A 194 -6.79 7.63 -13.64
CA THR A 194 -7.48 6.34 -13.80
C THR A 194 -8.35 5.96 -12.61
N SER A 195 -8.16 6.63 -11.46
CA SER A 195 -9.00 6.44 -10.27
C SER A 195 -10.38 7.08 -10.45
N PRO A 196 -11.46 6.50 -9.88
CA PRO A 196 -12.80 7.10 -9.93
C PRO A 196 -12.86 8.50 -9.30
N ASP A 197 -13.71 9.37 -9.85
CA ASP A 197 -13.84 10.79 -9.45
C ASP A 197 -14.03 10.96 -7.94
N PHE A 198 -14.90 10.15 -7.33
CA PHE A 198 -15.29 10.25 -5.92
C PHE A 198 -14.13 9.93 -4.95
N VAL A 199 -13.10 9.19 -5.38
CA VAL A 199 -11.88 8.92 -4.57
C VAL A 199 -10.66 9.72 -5.02
N ARG A 200 -10.62 10.21 -6.27
CA ARG A 200 -9.42 10.84 -6.85
C ARG A 200 -8.88 12.00 -6.02
N SER A 201 -9.75 12.91 -5.58
CA SER A 201 -9.37 14.04 -4.73
C SER A 201 -8.79 13.58 -3.39
N GLY A 202 -9.37 12.53 -2.80
CA GLY A 202 -8.87 11.91 -1.56
C GLY A 202 -7.49 11.29 -1.74
N ILE A 203 -7.30 10.50 -2.81
CA ILE A 203 -6.01 9.87 -3.15
C ILE A 203 -4.93 10.94 -3.35
N ARG A 204 -5.24 12.01 -4.11
CA ARG A 204 -4.31 13.12 -4.34
C ARG A 204 -3.84 13.74 -3.02
N LYS A 205 -4.79 14.15 -2.16
CA LYS A 205 -4.48 14.79 -0.87
C LYS A 205 -3.66 13.87 0.04
N ALA A 206 -3.99 12.57 0.07
CA ALA A 206 -3.26 11.58 0.85
C ALA A 206 -1.82 11.40 0.35
N ALA A 207 -1.64 11.29 -0.98
CA ALA A 207 -0.32 11.16 -1.59
C ALA A 207 0.55 12.41 -1.37
N GLU A 208 0.02 13.61 -1.57
CA GLU A 208 0.75 14.87 -1.33
C GLU A 208 1.12 15.05 0.16
N ARG A 209 0.21 14.72 1.08
CA ARG A 209 0.52 14.74 2.52
C ARG A 209 1.64 13.76 2.85
N ARG A 210 1.59 12.56 2.27
CA ARG A 210 2.63 11.54 2.48
C ARG A 210 3.98 11.98 1.92
N ALA A 211 3.99 12.57 0.72
CA ALA A 211 5.19 13.12 0.10
C ALA A 211 5.83 14.21 0.96
N ARG A 212 5.03 15.14 1.50
CA ARG A 212 5.50 16.17 2.44
C ARG A 212 6.15 15.57 3.68
N LYS A 213 5.54 14.54 4.29
CA LYS A 213 6.12 13.85 5.46
C LYS A 213 7.45 13.15 5.15
N LEU A 214 7.62 12.66 3.92
CA LEU A 214 8.85 12.03 3.48
C LEU A 214 9.88 13.05 2.93
N GLY A 215 9.57 14.35 2.95
CA GLY A 215 10.43 15.39 2.39
C GLY A 215 10.55 15.36 0.86
N LEU A 216 9.67 14.64 0.18
CA LEU A 216 9.66 14.52 -1.28
C LEU A 216 9.14 15.81 -1.90
N LYS A 217 9.82 16.30 -2.94
CA LYS A 217 9.39 17.49 -3.71
C LYS A 217 8.53 17.11 -4.92
N GLU A 218 8.60 15.86 -5.36
CA GLU A 218 7.89 15.34 -6.53
C GLU A 218 7.37 13.93 -6.25
N ILE A 219 6.17 13.63 -6.75
CA ILE A 219 5.57 12.28 -6.74
C ILE A 219 5.72 11.66 -8.13
N ASP A 220 6.38 10.52 -8.16
CA ASP A 220 6.47 9.66 -9.34
C ASP A 220 5.59 8.40 -9.22
N SER A 221 5.61 7.59 -10.28
CA SER A 221 4.89 6.32 -10.40
C SER A 221 5.31 5.32 -9.30
N GLY A 222 6.60 5.27 -8.96
CA GLY A 222 7.13 4.41 -7.89
C GLY A 222 6.56 4.77 -6.53
N HIS A 223 6.57 6.06 -6.18
CA HIS A 223 6.00 6.57 -4.93
C HIS A 223 4.53 6.18 -4.75
N LEU A 224 3.71 6.27 -5.81
CA LEU A 224 2.31 5.85 -5.75
C LEU A 224 2.14 4.36 -5.44
N THR A 225 2.99 3.52 -6.03
CA THR A 225 3.02 2.07 -5.77
C THR A 225 3.38 1.80 -4.31
N THR A 226 4.41 2.46 -3.78
CA THR A 226 4.82 2.35 -2.37
C THR A 226 3.69 2.80 -1.42
N PHE A 227 3.07 3.95 -1.68
CA PHE A 227 1.99 4.49 -0.84
C PHE A 227 0.77 3.57 -0.85
N ARG A 228 0.38 3.06 -2.03
CA ARG A 228 -0.69 2.07 -2.17
C ARG A 228 -0.37 0.81 -1.38
N ASN A 229 0.84 0.25 -1.51
CA ASN A 229 1.22 -1.00 -0.85
C ASN A 229 1.17 -0.88 0.68
N GLN A 230 1.70 0.24 1.23
CA GLN A 230 1.59 0.53 2.66
C GLN A 230 0.13 0.65 3.11
N ALA A 231 -0.69 1.40 2.38
CA ALA A 231 -2.11 1.58 2.71
C ALA A 231 -2.89 0.24 2.68
N MET A 232 -2.63 -0.60 1.67
CA MET A 232 -3.26 -1.91 1.54
C MET A 232 -2.83 -2.86 2.66
N MET A 233 -1.55 -2.96 2.97
CA MET A 233 -1.07 -3.84 4.05
C MET A 233 -1.59 -3.39 5.43
N LYS A 234 -1.76 -2.08 5.63
CA LYS A 234 -2.42 -1.54 6.83
C LYS A 234 -3.90 -1.93 6.90
N ALA A 235 -4.61 -1.91 5.77
CA ALA A 235 -5.98 -2.39 5.69
C ALA A 235 -6.08 -3.90 5.97
N VAL A 236 -5.21 -4.71 5.36
CA VAL A 236 -5.11 -6.17 5.60
C VAL A 236 -4.95 -6.46 7.09
N LYS A 237 -4.02 -5.80 7.78
CA LYS A 237 -3.80 -6.01 9.22
C LYS A 237 -5.03 -5.68 10.05
N ARG A 238 -5.72 -4.58 9.73
CA ARG A 238 -6.98 -4.23 10.39
C ARG A 238 -8.06 -5.29 10.15
N ILE A 239 -8.26 -5.72 8.92
CA ILE A 239 -9.24 -6.75 8.57
C ILE A 239 -8.94 -8.07 9.32
N ARG A 240 -7.67 -8.50 9.36
CA ARG A 240 -7.23 -9.67 10.13
C ARG A 240 -7.53 -9.51 11.63
N SER A 241 -7.31 -8.32 12.21
CA SER A 241 -7.60 -8.06 13.63
C SER A 241 -9.08 -8.18 14.00
N PHE A 242 -9.98 -8.02 13.03
CA PHE A 242 -11.42 -8.23 13.21
C PHE A 242 -11.87 -9.68 12.95
N GLY A 243 -10.96 -10.57 12.54
CA GLY A 243 -11.24 -11.99 12.33
C GLY A 243 -11.97 -12.33 11.02
N TYR A 244 -12.03 -11.41 10.05
CA TYR A 244 -12.69 -11.69 8.77
C TYR A 244 -11.87 -12.63 7.90
N GLN A 245 -12.50 -13.72 7.46
CA GLN A 245 -11.92 -14.72 6.56
C GLN A 245 -12.37 -14.54 5.10
N GLU A 246 -13.39 -13.72 4.88
CA GLU A 246 -13.97 -13.44 3.55
C GLU A 246 -14.22 -11.94 3.39
N LEU A 247 -14.16 -11.44 2.14
CA LEU A 247 -14.52 -10.07 1.82
C LEU A 247 -16.00 -9.98 1.52
N THR A 248 -16.87 -9.96 2.51
CA THR A 248 -18.30 -9.75 2.27
C THR A 248 -18.67 -8.28 2.47
N PHE A 249 -19.73 -7.80 1.81
CA PHE A 249 -20.31 -6.51 2.17
C PHE A 249 -20.85 -6.50 3.61
N ASP A 250 -21.25 -7.66 4.13
CA ASP A 250 -21.62 -7.82 5.54
C ASP A 250 -20.47 -7.49 6.49
N ALA A 251 -19.21 -7.73 6.08
CA ALA A 251 -18.05 -7.29 6.86
C ALA A 251 -17.94 -5.76 6.91
N PHE A 252 -18.31 -5.05 5.84
CA PHE A 252 -18.37 -3.59 5.81
C PHE A 252 -19.54 -3.05 6.64
N ASP A 253 -20.72 -3.66 6.55
CA ASP A 253 -21.89 -3.26 7.34
C ASP A 253 -21.64 -3.54 8.84
N THR A 254 -21.02 -4.68 9.15
CA THR A 254 -20.53 -5.00 10.50
C THR A 254 -19.46 -4.02 10.96
N ALA A 255 -18.55 -3.59 10.08
CA ALA A 255 -17.56 -2.57 10.42
C ALA A 255 -18.21 -1.20 10.68
N LEU A 256 -19.27 -0.84 9.97
CA LEU A 256 -20.06 0.38 10.24
C LEU A 256 -20.71 0.33 11.62
N GLN A 257 -21.23 -0.84 12.00
CA GLN A 257 -21.82 -1.09 13.32
C GLN A 257 -20.79 -1.18 14.44
N LYS A 258 -19.63 -1.80 14.23
CA LYS A 258 -18.63 -2.03 15.29
C LYS A 258 -17.64 -0.88 15.44
N THR A 259 -17.48 -0.06 14.41
CA THR A 259 -16.55 1.07 14.46
C THR A 259 -17.32 2.31 14.89
N LYS A 260 -17.19 2.69 16.17
CA LYS A 260 -17.88 3.84 16.79
C LYS A 260 -17.90 5.11 15.91
N ARG A 261 -16.81 5.39 15.21
CA ARG A 261 -16.63 6.55 14.31
C ARG A 261 -17.36 6.47 12.96
N LEU A 262 -17.92 5.32 12.58
CA LEU A 262 -18.67 5.13 11.33
C LEU A 262 -20.19 5.10 11.56
N GLN A 263 -20.63 4.95 12.82
CA GLN A 263 -22.06 4.94 13.18
C GLN A 263 -22.69 6.32 12.94
N GLY A 264 -23.77 6.37 12.15
CA GLY A 264 -24.52 7.62 11.87
C GLY A 264 -23.88 8.54 10.82
N ASN A 265 -23.01 8.02 9.95
CA ASN A 265 -22.30 8.81 8.94
C ASN A 265 -22.96 8.74 7.56
N ASP A 266 -23.96 9.60 7.33
CA ASP A 266 -24.69 9.70 6.07
C ASP A 266 -23.77 9.93 4.85
N GLN A 267 -22.65 10.63 5.05
CA GLN A 267 -21.65 10.86 3.99
C GLN A 267 -20.82 9.61 3.71
N ALA A 268 -20.48 8.82 4.72
CA ALA A 268 -19.82 7.53 4.51
C ALA A 268 -20.77 6.53 3.85
N GLU A 269 -22.04 6.54 4.24
CA GLU A 269 -23.08 5.72 3.61
C GLU A 269 -23.30 6.11 2.15
N LYS A 270 -23.41 7.42 1.84
CA LYS A 270 -23.50 7.91 0.46
C LYS A 270 -22.28 7.52 -0.37
N ARG A 271 -21.06 7.66 0.16
CA ARG A 271 -19.84 7.19 -0.51
C ARG A 271 -19.86 5.68 -0.73
N LEU A 272 -20.38 4.91 0.23
CA LEU A 272 -20.53 3.46 0.08
C LEU A 272 -21.55 3.13 -1.03
N GLN A 273 -22.64 3.86 -1.12
CA GLN A 273 -23.62 3.73 -2.20
C GLN A 273 -23.01 4.09 -3.56
N GLU A 274 -22.22 5.16 -3.64
CA GLU A 274 -21.47 5.52 -4.85
C GLU A 274 -20.46 4.44 -5.24
N ILE A 275 -19.76 3.84 -4.27
CA ILE A 275 -18.91 2.66 -4.48
C ILE A 275 -19.75 1.49 -5.01
N ARG A 276 -20.85 1.13 -4.34
CA ARG A 276 -21.74 0.04 -4.79
C ARG A 276 -22.22 0.26 -6.23
N GLY A 277 -22.64 1.48 -6.57
CA GLY A 277 -23.08 1.86 -7.91
C GLY A 277 -21.97 1.76 -8.97
N HIS A 278 -20.79 2.33 -8.68
CA HIS A 278 -19.64 2.27 -9.59
C HIS A 278 -19.23 0.84 -9.93
N PHE A 279 -19.29 -0.04 -8.94
CA PHE A 279 -18.94 -1.44 -9.10
C PHE A 279 -20.06 -2.29 -9.69
N ALA A 280 -21.33 -1.93 -9.52
CA ALA A 280 -22.45 -2.65 -10.13
C ALA A 280 -22.55 -2.40 -11.65
N ASP A 281 -22.00 -1.29 -12.15
CA ASP A 281 -22.04 -0.92 -13.57
C ASP A 281 -21.23 -1.91 -14.45
N PRO A 282 -21.89 -2.62 -15.39
CA PRO A 282 -21.23 -3.53 -16.33
C PRO A 282 -20.25 -2.86 -17.30
N LEU A 283 -20.37 -1.55 -17.52
CA LEU A 283 -19.54 -0.77 -18.44
C LEU A 283 -18.26 -0.22 -17.79
N THR A 284 -18.11 -0.35 -16.47
CA THR A 284 -16.88 0.04 -15.75
C THR A 284 -15.70 -0.80 -16.26
N LYS A 285 -14.89 -0.20 -17.14
CA LYS A 285 -13.68 -0.83 -17.69
C LYS A 285 -12.69 -1.15 -16.57
N LYS A 286 -11.99 -2.28 -16.71
CA LYS A 286 -10.86 -2.62 -15.83
C LYS A 286 -9.85 -1.48 -15.92
N PRO A 287 -9.43 -0.86 -14.80
CA PRO A 287 -8.29 0.05 -14.87
C PRO A 287 -7.08 -0.76 -15.35
N GLU A 288 -6.55 -0.42 -16.52
CA GLU A 288 -5.23 -0.91 -16.93
C GLU A 288 -4.22 -0.32 -15.93
N GLY A 289 -3.77 -1.16 -15.00
CA GLY A 289 -2.83 -0.76 -13.96
C GLY A 289 -3.43 -0.68 -12.56
N GLY A 290 -3.34 -1.80 -11.83
CA GLY A 290 -2.82 -1.83 -10.46
C GLY A 290 -3.65 -1.24 -9.31
N THR A 291 -4.83 -0.67 -9.52
CA THR A 291 -5.68 -0.24 -8.41
C THR A 291 -6.76 -1.28 -8.13
N LEU A 292 -6.42 -2.18 -7.19
CA LEU A 292 -7.14 -3.40 -6.78
C LEU A 292 -7.10 -4.48 -7.88
N GLY A 293 -6.56 -5.65 -7.54
CA GLY A 293 -6.38 -6.75 -8.49
C GLY A 293 -7.65 -7.00 -9.30
N ALA A 294 -7.54 -7.01 -10.64
CA ALA A 294 -8.70 -7.07 -11.53
C ALA A 294 -9.63 -8.25 -11.22
N GLU A 295 -9.06 -9.38 -10.75
CA GLU A 295 -9.80 -10.55 -10.31
C GLU A 295 -10.62 -10.31 -9.03
N LEU A 296 -10.09 -9.55 -8.07
CA LEU A 296 -10.82 -9.17 -6.86
C LEU A 296 -12.02 -8.30 -7.23
N MET A 297 -11.82 -7.34 -8.13
CA MET A 297 -12.87 -6.46 -8.64
C MET A 297 -13.93 -7.24 -9.43
N ASP A 298 -13.53 -8.27 -10.17
CA ASP A 298 -14.42 -9.15 -10.94
C ASP A 298 -15.23 -10.09 -10.04
N ARG A 299 -14.66 -10.62 -8.94
CA ARG A 299 -15.42 -11.35 -7.90
C ARG A 299 -16.40 -10.44 -7.19
N PHE A 300 -15.95 -9.24 -6.82
CA PHE A 300 -16.79 -8.22 -6.18
C PHE A 300 -17.98 -7.82 -7.07
N ARG A 301 -17.75 -7.69 -8.38
CA ARG A 301 -18.79 -7.44 -9.38
C ARG A 301 -19.83 -8.55 -9.48
N ARG A 302 -19.39 -9.80 -9.51
CA ARG A 302 -20.29 -10.97 -9.59
C ARG A 302 -21.18 -11.09 -8.36
N TYR A 303 -20.59 -10.92 -7.17
CA TYR A 303 -21.35 -10.90 -5.93
C TYR A 303 -22.39 -9.77 -5.88
N LEU A 304 -22.02 -8.55 -6.31
CA LEU A 304 -22.96 -7.42 -6.39
C LEU A 304 -24.14 -7.66 -7.35
N LYS A 305 -23.98 -8.55 -8.32
CA LYS A 305 -25.05 -8.98 -9.24
C LYS A 305 -25.87 -10.15 -8.71
N GLY A 306 -25.55 -10.69 -7.53
CA GLY A 306 -26.14 -11.92 -7.00
C GLY A 306 -25.69 -13.19 -7.74
N GLU A 307 -24.67 -13.08 -8.58
CA GLU A 307 -24.15 -14.15 -9.43
C GLU A 307 -23.00 -14.88 -8.72
N GLY A 308 -23.33 -15.62 -7.66
CA GLY A 308 -22.41 -16.50 -6.93
C GLY A 308 -21.99 -16.00 -5.55
N THR A 309 -21.29 -16.87 -4.82
CA THR A 309 -20.60 -16.54 -3.57
C THR A 309 -19.23 -15.94 -3.87
N LEU A 310 -18.74 -15.08 -2.96
CA LEU A 310 -17.43 -14.43 -3.09
C LEU A 310 -16.27 -15.40 -2.99
#